data_AF-A0A1S1Q879-F1
#
_entry.id   AF-A0A1S1Q879-F1
#
_cell.length_a   1.000
_cell.length_b   1.000
_cell.length_c   1.000
_cell.angle_alpha   90.00
_cell.angle_beta   90.00
_cell.angle_gamma   90.00
#
_symmetry.space_group_name_H-M   'P 1'
#
loop_
_entity.id
_entity.type
_entity.pdbx_description
1 polymer ?
#
loop_
_entity_poly.entity_id
_entity_poly.type
_entity_poly.pdbx_seq_one_letter_code
_entity_poly.pdbx_strand_id
1 'polypeptide(L)'
;MRRDALALLAVTLARVLIRLPPGRLRRVMELLAAGTRPAGYRQTLAAMEAVTAVSRTCRGQSGCLPRAVATALVCRVSGRWPTWRTGVRAVGSFAAHAWVEADGLMVGESVPPDTYRPMITVRSRPRPAARVR
;
A
#
# COMPACT_ATOMS: atom_id res chain seq x y z
N MET A 1 7.44 4.84 19.79
CA MET A 1 8.54 5.72 19.31
C MET A 1 9.13 5.32 17.96
N ARG A 2 9.88 4.20 17.82
CA ARG A 2 10.53 3.86 16.52
C ARG A 2 9.54 3.62 15.38
N ARG A 3 8.41 2.97 15.64
CA ARG A 3 7.34 2.74 14.64
C ARG A 3 6.60 4.02 14.26
N ASP A 4 6.38 4.94 15.19
CA ASP A 4 5.67 6.20 14.94
C ASP A 4 6.51 7.14 14.07
N ALA A 5 7.80 7.25 14.37
CA ALA A 5 8.75 8.01 13.54
C ALA A 5 8.79 7.47 12.10
N LEU A 6 8.79 6.15 11.96
CA LEU A 6 8.74 5.48 10.66
C LEU A 6 7.42 5.75 9.93
N ALA A 7 6.29 5.69 10.62
CA ALA A 7 4.98 6.00 10.06
C ALA A 7 4.90 7.48 9.62
N LEU A 8 5.44 8.42 10.41
CA LEU A 8 5.50 9.84 10.07
C LEU A 8 6.34 10.09 8.81
N LEU A 9 7.51 9.45 8.70
CA LEU A 9 8.35 9.52 7.52
C LEU A 9 7.63 8.94 6.30
N ALA A 10 7.03 7.76 6.45
CA ALA A 10 6.27 7.10 5.38
C ALA A 10 5.10 7.94 4.90
N VAL A 11 4.34 8.58 5.80
CA VAL A 11 3.25 9.49 5.46
C VAL A 11 3.79 10.72 4.72
N THR A 12 4.92 11.28 5.15
CA THR A 12 5.53 12.44 4.49
C THR A 12 5.98 12.10 3.08
N LEU A 13 6.67 10.98 2.90
CA LEU A 13 7.06 10.46 1.59
C LEU A 13 5.84 10.16 0.72
N ALA A 14 4.80 9.54 1.28
CA ALA A 14 3.56 9.27 0.57
C ALA A 14 2.94 10.56 0.01
N ARG A 15 2.86 11.64 0.81
CA ARG A 15 2.34 12.94 0.34
C ARG A 15 3.13 13.53 -0.83
N VAL A 16 4.44 13.30 -0.89
CA VAL A 16 5.27 13.72 -2.02
C VAL A 16 5.02 12.82 -3.24
N LEU A 17 5.00 11.50 -3.04
CA LEU A 17 4.82 10.51 -4.10
C LEU A 17 3.45 10.62 -4.80
N ILE A 18 2.38 10.91 -4.06
CA ILE A 18 1.03 11.02 -4.66
C ILE A 18 0.85 12.24 -5.56
N ARG A 19 1.80 13.19 -5.56
CA ARG A 19 1.81 14.33 -6.50
C ARG A 19 2.39 13.94 -7.86
N LEU A 20 3.01 12.77 -7.97
CA LEU A 20 3.51 12.26 -9.24
C LEU A 20 2.33 11.86 -10.15
N PRO A 21 2.48 12.03 -11.48
CA PRO A 21 1.54 11.45 -12.43
C PRO A 21 1.37 9.94 -12.22
N PRO A 22 0.19 9.35 -12.48
CA PRO A 22 -0.10 7.95 -12.17
C PRO A 22 0.94 6.95 -12.70
N GLY A 23 1.44 7.16 -13.93
CA GLY A 23 2.48 6.30 -14.51
C GLY A 23 3.82 6.37 -13.77
N ARG A 24 4.21 7.55 -13.28
CA ARG A 24 5.44 7.72 -12.48
C ARG A 24 5.26 7.14 -11.08
N LEU A 25 4.11 7.37 -10.44
CA LEU A 25 3.79 6.77 -9.15
C LEU A 25 3.85 5.25 -9.24
N ARG A 26 3.21 4.65 -10.25
CA ARG A 26 3.28 3.21 -10.51
C ARG A 26 4.72 2.70 -10.59
N ARG A 27 5.56 3.35 -11.40
CA ARG A 27 6.96 2.95 -11.58
C ARG A 27 7.76 3.03 -10.28
N VAL A 28 7.56 4.07 -9.48
CA VAL A 28 8.20 4.19 -8.16
C VAL A 28 7.74 3.06 -7.23
N MET A 29 6.43 2.78 -7.18
CA MET A 29 5.90 1.70 -6.36
C MET A 29 6.44 0.33 -6.80
N GLU A 30 6.57 0.08 -8.11
CA GLU A 30 7.17 -1.16 -8.64
C GLU A 30 8.64 -1.31 -8.26
N LEU A 31 9.42 -0.22 -8.31
CA LEU A 31 10.82 -0.22 -7.86
C LEU A 31 10.94 -0.49 -6.36
N LEU A 32 10.06 0.09 -5.55
CA LEU A 32 10.01 -0.16 -4.12
C LEU A 32 9.61 -1.61 -3.80
N ALA A 33 8.71 -2.20 -4.58
CA ALA A 33 8.27 -3.58 -4.41
C ALA A 33 9.33 -4.62 -4.79
N ALA A 34 10.30 -4.26 -5.64
CA ALA A 34 11.33 -5.17 -6.10
C ALA A 34 12.22 -5.68 -4.95
N GLY A 35 12.54 -6.98 -4.98
CA GLY A 35 13.41 -7.65 -4.01
C GLY A 35 12.73 -7.96 -2.66
N THR A 36 11.47 -7.62 -2.48
CA THR A 36 10.71 -7.89 -1.26
C THR A 36 10.10 -9.30 -1.27
N ARG A 37 9.63 -9.76 -0.10
CA ARG A 37 8.72 -10.90 0.03
C ARG A 37 7.27 -10.42 0.23
N PRO A 38 6.24 -11.21 -0.08
CA PRO A 38 4.86 -10.85 0.26
C PRO A 38 4.70 -10.56 1.76
N ALA A 39 3.96 -9.49 2.08
CA ALA A 39 3.53 -9.17 3.44
C ALA A 39 2.28 -9.99 3.80
N GLY A 40 2.18 -10.40 5.07
CA GLY A 40 0.99 -11.06 5.61
C GLY A 40 0.02 -10.05 6.24
N TYR A 41 -1.23 -10.44 6.41
CA TYR A 41 -2.35 -9.58 6.80
C TYR A 41 -2.09 -8.82 8.11
N ARG A 42 -1.72 -9.54 9.19
CA ARG A 42 -1.47 -8.92 10.50
C ARG A 42 -0.37 -7.85 10.46
N GLN A 43 0.69 -8.11 9.69
CA GLN A 43 1.78 -7.15 9.54
C GLN A 43 1.32 -5.89 8.79
N THR A 44 0.56 -6.08 7.71
CA THR A 44 0.04 -4.96 6.91
C THR A 44 -1.00 -4.17 7.68
N LEU A 45 -1.85 -4.82 8.47
CA LEU A 45 -2.83 -4.14 9.33
C LEU A 45 -2.13 -3.28 10.38
N ALA A 46 -1.14 -3.83 11.10
CA ALA A 46 -0.37 -3.08 12.08
C ALA A 46 0.37 -1.87 11.45
N ALA A 47 0.85 -2.01 10.20
CA ALA A 47 1.43 -0.91 9.45
C ALA A 47 0.40 0.17 9.11
N MET A 48 -0.80 -0.24 8.67
CA MET A 48 -1.91 0.67 8.38
C MET A 48 -2.36 1.43 9.64
N GLU A 49 -2.53 0.71 10.76
CA GLU A 49 -2.90 1.28 12.05
C GLU A 49 -1.87 2.34 12.49
N ALA A 50 -0.57 2.03 12.42
CA ALA A 50 0.49 2.99 12.75
C ALA A 50 0.44 4.26 11.87
N VAL A 51 0.21 4.11 10.57
CA VAL A 51 0.03 5.22 9.62
C VAL A 51 -1.19 6.06 9.98
N THR A 52 -2.32 5.41 10.27
CA THR A 52 -3.56 6.09 10.62
C THR A 52 -3.50 6.74 12.00
N ALA A 53 -2.73 6.22 12.95
CA ALA A 53 -2.54 6.84 14.26
C ALA A 53 -1.85 8.21 14.14
N VAL A 54 -0.81 8.31 13.31
CA VAL A 54 0.01 9.52 13.18
C VAL A 54 -0.50 10.53 12.13
N SER A 55 -1.54 10.20 11.34
CA SER A 55 -2.02 11.06 10.26
C SER A 55 -3.54 11.15 10.17
N ARG A 56 -4.09 12.34 10.43
CA ARG A 56 -5.51 12.67 10.22
C ARG A 56 -5.94 12.45 8.77
N THR A 57 -5.12 12.86 7.80
CA THR A 57 -5.40 12.65 6.38
C THR A 57 -5.57 11.17 6.05
N CYS A 58 -4.69 10.31 6.55
CA CYS A 58 -4.79 8.87 6.31
C CYS A 58 -5.97 8.21 7.03
N ARG A 59 -6.54 8.82 8.08
CA ARG A 59 -7.79 8.36 8.71
C ARG A 59 -9.03 8.68 7.89
N GLY A 60 -8.99 9.76 7.10
CA GLY A 60 -10.15 10.23 6.36
C GLY A 60 -10.49 9.37 5.14
N GLN A 61 -11.76 9.39 4.74
CA GLN A 61 -12.29 8.62 3.61
C GLN A 61 -11.63 8.98 2.27
N SER A 62 -11.29 10.25 2.06
CA SER A 62 -10.56 10.74 0.88
C SER A 62 -9.04 10.47 0.96
N GLY A 63 -8.55 9.94 2.08
CA GLY A 63 -7.13 9.68 2.34
C GLY A 63 -6.63 8.31 1.88
N CYS A 64 -7.43 7.56 1.12
CA CYS A 64 -7.12 6.19 0.73
C CYS A 64 -5.78 6.06 0.00
N LEU A 65 -5.48 6.97 -0.93
CA LEU A 65 -4.23 6.94 -1.71
C LEU A 65 -2.97 7.15 -0.83
N PRO A 66 -2.83 8.25 -0.07
CA PRO A 66 -1.67 8.40 0.83
C PRO A 66 -1.62 7.30 1.90
N ARG A 67 -2.76 6.82 2.42
CA ARG A 67 -2.81 5.70 3.38
C ARG A 67 -2.22 4.43 2.78
N ALA A 68 -2.66 4.03 1.59
CA ALA A 68 -2.20 2.82 0.93
C ALA A 68 -0.70 2.89 0.59
N VAL A 69 -0.22 4.03 0.07
CA VAL A 69 1.20 4.26 -0.22
C VAL A 69 2.04 4.20 1.07
N ALA A 70 1.65 4.95 2.11
CA ALA A 70 2.38 4.96 3.38
C ALA A 70 2.42 3.57 4.03
N THR A 71 1.30 2.83 4.00
CA THR A 71 1.24 1.46 4.55
C THR A 71 2.21 0.52 3.83
N ALA A 72 2.29 0.60 2.50
CA ALA A 72 3.25 -0.18 1.72
C ALA A 72 4.71 0.20 2.05
N LEU A 73 5.01 1.50 2.22
CA LEU A 73 6.33 1.99 2.62
C LEU A 73 6.73 1.48 4.02
N VAL A 74 5.81 1.46 4.98
CA VAL A 74 6.07 0.90 6.31
C VAL A 74 6.41 -0.59 6.23
N CYS A 75 5.64 -1.37 5.45
CA CYS A 75 5.94 -2.79 5.23
C CYS A 75 7.31 -2.99 4.57
N ARG A 76 7.68 -2.11 3.61
CA ARG A 76 8.91 -2.19 2.84
C ARG A 76 10.17 -2.15 3.71
N VAL A 77 10.12 -1.47 4.85
CA VAL A 77 11.24 -1.39 5.79
C VAL A 77 11.57 -2.76 6.37
N SER A 78 10.59 -3.64 6.54
CA SER A 78 10.79 -5.03 6.97
C SER A 78 11.10 -6.00 5.82
N GLY A 79 11.42 -5.51 4.62
CA GLY A 79 11.64 -6.34 3.42
C GLY A 79 10.38 -7.01 2.89
N ARG A 80 9.20 -6.54 3.32
CA ARG A 80 7.89 -7.11 2.99
C ARG A 80 7.10 -6.13 2.14
N TRP A 81 6.25 -6.64 1.25
CA TRP A 81 5.42 -5.79 0.40
C TRP A 81 4.00 -6.36 0.31
N PRO A 82 2.98 -5.63 0.77
CA PRO A 82 1.59 -5.99 0.48
C PRO A 82 1.30 -5.75 -0.99
N THR A 83 0.31 -6.43 -1.58
CA THR A 83 -0.14 -6.05 -2.92
C THR A 83 -0.79 -4.68 -2.85
N TRP A 84 -0.15 -3.66 -3.43
CA TRP A 84 -0.69 -2.31 -3.46
C TRP A 84 -1.54 -2.13 -4.72
N ARG A 85 -2.74 -1.56 -4.57
CA ARG A 85 -3.68 -1.38 -5.68
C ARG A 85 -4.29 0.03 -5.70
N THR A 86 -4.59 0.48 -6.90
CA THR A 86 -5.60 1.52 -7.15
C THR A 86 -6.65 0.95 -8.07
N GLY A 87 -7.85 1.49 -7.99
CA GLY A 87 -8.99 0.99 -8.76
C GLY A 87 -10.18 1.92 -8.65
N VAL A 88 -11.29 1.45 -9.22
CA VAL A 88 -12.55 2.16 -9.27
C VAL A 88 -13.67 1.25 -8.81
N ARG A 89 -14.71 1.83 -8.19
CA ARG A 89 -15.86 1.06 -7.75
C ARG A 89 -16.51 0.33 -8.93
N ALA A 90 -16.80 -0.96 -8.74
CA ALA A 90 -17.23 -1.86 -9.81
C ALA A 90 -18.69 -1.62 -10.24
N VAL A 91 -19.55 -1.20 -9.30
CA VAL A 91 -21.00 -1.02 -9.50
C VAL A 91 -21.43 0.31 -8.89
N GLY A 92 -22.37 1.00 -9.54
CA GLY A 92 -22.90 2.29 -9.10
C GLY A 92 -22.07 3.48 -9.59
N SER A 93 -22.11 4.59 -8.85
CA SER A 93 -21.40 5.81 -9.28
C SER A 93 -19.88 5.62 -9.25
N PHE A 94 -19.18 6.32 -10.14
CA PHE A 94 -17.73 6.28 -10.19
C PHE A 94 -17.12 6.76 -8.86
N ALA A 95 -16.21 5.96 -8.30
CA ALA A 95 -15.38 6.37 -7.18
C ALA A 95 -14.02 5.70 -7.29
N ALA A 96 -12.96 6.51 -7.35
CA ALA A 96 -11.59 6.03 -7.29
C ALA A 96 -11.23 5.61 -5.85
N HIS A 97 -10.42 4.56 -5.73
CA HIS A 97 -9.98 4.04 -4.45
C HIS A 97 -8.56 3.47 -4.55
N ALA A 98 -7.88 3.42 -3.42
CA ALA A 98 -6.56 2.85 -3.28
C ALA A 98 -6.46 2.09 -1.97
N TRP A 99 -5.89 0.89 -2.02
CA TRP A 99 -5.85 -0.03 -0.89
C TRP A 99 -4.60 -0.91 -0.96
N VAL A 100 -4.40 -1.70 0.09
CA VAL A 100 -3.40 -2.76 0.14
C VAL A 100 -4.08 -4.09 0.44
N GLU A 101 -3.56 -5.15 -0.17
CA GLU A 101 -4.01 -6.53 0.06
C GLU A 101 -2.86 -7.37 0.61
N ALA A 102 -3.20 -8.26 1.54
CA ALA A 102 -2.30 -9.26 2.07
C ALA A 102 -3.12 -10.52 2.37
N ASP A 103 -2.52 -11.68 2.12
CA ASP A 103 -3.20 -12.99 2.25
C ASP A 103 -4.54 -13.08 1.49
N GLY A 104 -4.63 -12.39 0.34
CA GLY A 104 -5.84 -12.38 -0.51
C GLY A 104 -6.95 -11.44 -0.03
N LEU A 105 -6.75 -10.70 1.06
CA LEU A 105 -7.76 -9.84 1.67
C LEU A 105 -7.38 -8.37 1.58
N MET A 106 -8.38 -7.50 1.35
CA MET A 106 -8.22 -6.06 1.53
C MET A 106 -7.98 -5.77 3.02
N VAL A 107 -6.88 -5.09 3.33
CA VAL A 107 -6.49 -4.87 4.73
C VAL A 107 -7.20 -3.63 5.27
N GLY A 108 -7.88 -3.78 6.40
CA GLY A 108 -8.50 -2.65 7.12
C GLY A 108 -9.72 -2.03 6.43
N GLU A 109 -10.29 -2.72 5.43
CA GLU A 109 -11.47 -2.26 4.70
C GLU A 109 -12.62 -3.24 4.92
N SER A 110 -13.76 -2.75 5.40
CA SER A 110 -14.98 -3.55 5.63
C SER A 110 -15.91 -3.52 4.42
N VAL A 111 -15.37 -3.80 3.24
CA VAL A 111 -16.14 -3.86 1.99
C VAL A 111 -16.16 -5.30 1.46
N PRO A 112 -17.23 -5.72 0.76
CA PRO A 112 -17.25 -7.01 0.10
C PRO A 112 -16.07 -7.18 -0.89
N PRO A 113 -15.62 -8.42 -1.13
CA PRO A 113 -14.76 -8.72 -2.27
C PRO A 113 -15.34 -8.14 -3.56
N ASP A 114 -14.48 -7.78 -4.50
CA ASP A 114 -14.85 -7.25 -5.83
C ASP A 114 -15.62 -5.91 -5.84
N THR A 115 -15.74 -5.23 -4.69
CA THR A 115 -16.28 -3.85 -4.61
C THR A 115 -15.54 -2.90 -5.55
N TYR A 116 -14.23 -3.10 -5.72
CA TYR A 116 -13.36 -2.29 -6.56
C TYR A 116 -12.70 -3.14 -7.65
N ARG A 117 -12.76 -2.65 -8.89
CA ARG A 117 -12.00 -3.18 -10.03
C ARG A 117 -10.59 -2.56 -10.02
N PRO A 118 -9.52 -3.36 -9.90
CA PRO A 118 -8.15 -2.84 -9.94
C PRO A 118 -7.81 -2.22 -11.31
N MET A 119 -7.15 -1.07 -11.30
CA MET A 119 -6.57 -0.43 -12.49
C MET A 119 -5.03 -0.49 -12.45
N ILE A 120 -4.43 -0.32 -11.28
CA ILE A 120 -2.99 -0.50 -11.06
C ILE A 120 -2.82 -1.53 -9.95
N THR A 121 -1.93 -2.50 -10.18
CA THR A 121 -1.57 -3.51 -9.18
C THR A 121 -0.06 -3.63 -9.13
N VAL A 122 0.51 -3.48 -7.93
CA VAL A 122 1.94 -3.61 -7.67
C VAL A 122 2.15 -4.68 -6.61
N ARG A 123 2.69 -5.83 -7.03
CA ARG A 123 2.96 -6.99 -6.17
C ARG A 123 4.43 -7.04 -5.75
N SER A 124 4.68 -7.75 -4.67
CA SER A 124 6.03 -8.13 -4.27
C SER A 124 6.72 -8.90 -5.40
N ARG A 125 8.00 -8.62 -5.67
CA ARG A 125 8.81 -9.34 -6.66
C ARG A 125 10.09 -9.86 -5.99
N PRO A 126 10.06 -11.07 -5.41
CA PRO A 126 11.23 -11.66 -4.77
C PRO A 126 12.41 -11.75 -5.74
N ARG A 127 13.61 -11.48 -5.25
CA ARG A 127 14.82 -11.74 -6.04
C ARG A 127 14.88 -13.26 -6.28
N PRO A 128 15.17 -13.72 -7.52
CA PRO A 128 15.38 -15.14 -7.76
C PRO A 128 16.46 -15.64 -6.80
N ALA A 129 16.27 -16.82 -6.21
CA ALA A 129 17.34 -17.45 -5.45
C ALA A 129 18.55 -17.59 -6.39
N ALA A 130 19.72 -17.15 -5.96
CA ALA A 130 20.95 -17.42 -6.68
C ALA A 130 21.04 -18.94 -6.84
N ARG A 131 21.06 -19.44 -8.09
CA ARG A 131 21.29 -20.87 -8.32
C ARG A 131 22.67 -21.18 -7.74
N VAL A 132 22.71 -21.98 -6.69
CA VAL A 132 23.96 -22.60 -6.24
C VAL A 132 24.40 -23.51 -7.37
N ARG A 133 25.58 -23.23 -7.94
CA ARG A 133 26.26 -24.12 -8.89
C ARG A 133 27.01 -25.18 -8.10
#